data_AF-A0A9P3F5D2-F1
#
_entry.id   AF-A0A9P3F5D2-F1
#
_cell.length_a   1.000
_cell.length_b   1.000
_cell.length_c   1.000
_cell.angle_alpha   90.00
_cell.angle_beta   90.00
_cell.angle_gamma   90.00
#
_symmetry.space_group_name_H-M   'P 1'
#
loop_
_entity.id
_entity.type
_entity.pdbx_description
1 polymer ?
#
loop_
_entity_poly.entity_id
_entity_poly.type
_entity_poly.pdbx_seq_one_letter_code
_entity_poly.pdbx_strand_id
1 'polypeptide(L)'
;MTTAEYIITVQNKTGKTNNYLFFNQEPGESSTVGQIYTNVWIRSPGVPSPRGKAVFDVKVANFAICGTTPDPVDYGVVVATSDFAPVELTTQSKKGTVPLMEIVSGGPQFIAPYEETNKDNSFGIHVKNYDPKRYTSVYCGFGKLNQKEEVVPVAVWRAEPGEKYILTPKVTYYVSTGDYRAGETVDVTQIGEISTIDFTTAKPGQTIATITHNDDGSYSKPEFSYPEKRKPQENSTHVPVHPLKRSLAQCLDAGVSYLLVGGLKGLWGNLAVWLAKNDAKHLAVITRSGYQDDRSQTVIRDIEAQGCKISLLTGDVRRCFATVTPPIGGIVQGAMVLRDRMFSSITHQEYHEAPSCKVQGTWNLHKVSVELNMPLSFFTMLSSISGIFTGAVLDCPACSVDLGSVEGIGYLAEHDNVHKQLTRNADTWAPINEARLLQIFELVTYQQEKDSTRQPNPLSASQMVTGIRIPIPSDAGILRDARELQTLLRALQSKTSHANSLLPTAVRIANAKFGKLLRLAEPMDPSRPMSLYGLDSLAAVEFRNWAHTTLGAELSTLEITNASSLTSLGEKLIAKALAAAVT
;
A
#
# COMPACT_ATOMS: atom_id res chain seq x y z
N MET A 1 4.87 12.05 21.59
CA MET A 1 3.67 12.45 20.82
C MET A 1 3.55 13.96 20.89
N THR A 2 3.68 14.64 19.76
CA THR A 2 3.42 16.08 19.65
C THR A 2 1.91 16.31 19.70
N THR A 3 1.46 17.09 20.67
CA THR A 3 0.05 17.47 20.84
C THR A 3 -0.43 18.27 19.63
N ALA A 4 -1.64 18.00 19.13
CA ALA A 4 -2.28 18.80 18.09
C ALA A 4 -2.38 20.26 18.53
N GLU A 5 -2.03 21.19 17.64
CA GLU A 5 -1.98 22.62 17.98
C GLU A 5 -3.31 23.31 17.66
N TYR A 6 -3.99 22.89 16.60
CA TYR A 6 -5.36 23.32 16.29
C TYR A 6 -6.28 22.13 16.06
N ILE A 7 -7.57 22.31 16.37
CA ILE A 7 -8.63 21.32 16.14
C ILE A 7 -9.73 22.00 15.33
N ILE A 8 -10.07 21.45 14.17
CA ILE A 8 -11.15 21.96 13.32
C ILE A 8 -12.27 20.94 13.29
N THR A 9 -13.48 21.35 13.67
CA THR A 9 -14.67 20.52 13.70
C THR A 9 -15.68 20.99 12.66
N VAL A 10 -16.18 20.05 11.85
CA VAL A 10 -17.24 20.31 10.86
C VAL A 10 -18.49 19.55 11.28
N GLN A 11 -19.56 20.27 11.61
CA GLN A 11 -20.86 19.68 11.90
C GLN A 11 -21.62 19.45 10.60
N ASN A 12 -21.93 18.18 10.28
CA ASN A 12 -22.74 17.87 9.10
C ASN A 12 -24.23 17.97 9.45
N LYS A 13 -24.83 19.13 9.15
CA LYS A 13 -26.28 19.34 9.25
C LYS A 13 -26.99 19.23 7.90
N THR A 14 -26.29 18.81 6.85
CA THR A 14 -26.94 18.54 5.56
C THR A 14 -27.84 17.31 5.64
N GLY A 15 -28.77 17.13 4.72
CA GLY A 15 -29.64 15.95 4.62
C GLY A 15 -28.96 14.69 4.10
N LYS A 16 -27.64 14.69 3.92
CA LYS A 16 -26.88 13.56 3.33
C LYS A 16 -25.55 13.31 4.05
N THR A 17 -25.00 12.11 3.83
CA THR A 17 -23.64 11.79 4.29
C THR A 17 -22.63 12.46 3.37
N ASN A 18 -21.65 13.19 3.92
CA ASN A 18 -20.62 13.87 3.14
C ASN A 18 -19.21 13.42 3.51
N ASN A 19 -18.29 13.48 2.54
CA ASN A 19 -16.86 13.44 2.77
C ASN A 19 -16.35 14.88 2.81
N TYR A 20 -15.59 15.23 3.83
CA TYR A 20 -14.95 16.54 3.96
C TYR A 20 -13.48 16.45 3.61
N LEU A 21 -13.05 17.35 2.73
CA LEU A 21 -11.67 17.54 2.30
C LEU A 21 -11.10 18.72 3.07
N PHE A 22 -9.90 18.54 3.61
CA PHE A 22 -9.18 19.53 4.40
C PHE A 22 -7.90 19.93 3.68
N PHE A 23 -7.61 21.24 3.64
CA PHE A 23 -6.50 21.82 2.89
C PHE A 23 -5.75 22.85 3.74
N ASN A 24 -4.46 23.02 3.46
CA ASN A 24 -3.66 24.13 4.04
C ASN A 24 -3.41 25.26 3.02
N GLN A 25 -3.53 25.00 1.72
CA GLN A 25 -3.23 25.97 0.68
C GLN A 25 -4.50 26.42 -0.02
N GLU A 26 -4.80 27.72 0.04
CA GLU A 26 -5.66 28.36 -0.96
C GLU A 26 -4.89 28.37 -2.28
N PRO A 27 -5.49 28.01 -3.41
CA PRO A 27 -4.82 28.21 -4.69
C PRO A 27 -4.47 29.71 -4.89
N GLY A 28 -3.17 30.03 -4.99
CA GLY A 28 -2.60 31.38 -5.23
C GLY A 28 -1.92 32.02 -4.00
N GLU A 29 -0.77 32.71 -4.04
CA GLU A 29 0.17 33.14 -5.08
C GLU A 29 1.61 32.78 -4.67
N SER A 30 2.50 32.57 -5.65
CA SER A 30 3.96 32.68 -5.49
C SER A 30 4.50 33.48 -6.68
N SER A 31 5.42 34.41 -6.44
CA SER A 31 5.94 35.32 -7.47
C SER A 31 6.86 34.64 -8.50
N THR A 32 7.21 33.36 -8.29
CA THR A 32 8.16 32.61 -9.14
C THR A 32 7.67 31.21 -9.52
N VAL A 33 6.48 30.80 -9.07
CA VAL A 33 5.93 29.48 -9.37
C VAL A 33 4.83 29.65 -10.41
N GLY A 34 5.02 29.07 -11.59
CA GLY A 34 4.07 29.20 -12.70
C GLY A 34 2.67 28.68 -12.34
N GLN A 35 2.60 27.48 -11.74
CA GLN A 35 1.34 26.87 -11.30
C GLN A 35 1.56 26.07 -10.02
N ILE A 36 0.75 26.35 -8.99
CA ILE A 36 0.71 25.58 -7.74
C ILE A 36 -0.56 24.74 -7.76
N TYR A 37 -0.41 23.45 -7.51
CA TYR A 37 -1.52 22.54 -7.34
C TYR A 37 -1.77 22.33 -5.85
N THR A 38 -2.99 22.62 -5.39
CA THR A 38 -3.43 22.35 -4.02
C THR A 38 -3.75 20.86 -3.90
N ASN A 39 -3.24 20.22 -2.84
CA ASN A 39 -3.51 18.81 -2.56
C ASN A 39 -4.45 18.67 -1.36
N VAL A 40 -5.31 17.64 -1.37
CA VAL A 40 -6.08 17.27 -0.17
C VAL A 40 -5.11 16.86 0.93
N TRP A 41 -5.11 17.58 2.05
CA TRP A 41 -4.28 17.20 3.19
C TRP A 41 -4.90 16.02 3.96
N ILE A 42 -6.18 16.15 4.34
CA ILE A 42 -6.91 15.12 5.09
C ILE A 42 -8.30 14.96 4.47
N ARG A 43 -8.76 13.72 4.32
CA ARG A 43 -10.12 13.38 3.93
C ARG A 43 -10.83 12.75 5.11
N SER A 44 -12.00 13.27 5.49
CA SER A 44 -12.83 12.64 6.52
C SER A 44 -13.40 11.31 6.00
N PRO A 45 -13.67 10.34 6.90
CA PRO A 45 -14.62 9.28 6.56
C PRO A 45 -16.00 9.89 6.29
N GLY A 46 -16.89 9.13 5.64
CA GLY A 46 -18.26 9.59 5.37
C GLY A 46 -18.96 10.00 6.67
N VAL A 47 -19.26 11.29 6.80
CA VAL A 47 -19.84 11.87 8.02
C VAL A 47 -21.36 11.82 7.92
N PRO A 48 -22.05 11.06 8.79
CA PRO A 48 -23.49 10.90 8.69
C PRO A 48 -24.24 12.18 9.05
N SER A 49 -25.44 12.33 8.51
CA SER A 49 -26.39 13.39 8.84
C SER A 49 -27.35 12.97 9.97
N PRO A 50 -27.97 13.89 10.72
CA PRO A 50 -27.71 15.34 10.81
C PRO A 50 -26.82 15.70 12.01
N ARG A 51 -26.21 14.70 12.65
CA ARG A 51 -25.44 14.83 13.90
C ARG A 51 -24.01 14.33 13.80
N GLY A 52 -23.55 13.92 12.61
CA GLY A 52 -22.16 13.54 12.41
C GLY A 52 -21.26 14.78 12.43
N LYS A 53 -20.01 14.57 12.88
CA LYS A 53 -18.97 15.59 12.82
C LYS A 53 -17.69 15.03 12.23
N ALA A 54 -17.03 15.81 11.37
CA ALA A 54 -15.61 15.61 11.06
C ALA A 54 -14.78 16.35 12.09
N VAL A 55 -13.66 15.76 12.51
CA VAL A 55 -12.67 16.42 13.36
C VAL A 55 -11.30 16.27 12.71
N PHE A 56 -10.61 17.38 12.52
CA PHE A 56 -9.27 17.45 11.93
C PHE A 56 -8.29 17.97 12.99
N ASP A 57 -7.30 17.14 13.30
CA ASP A 57 -6.22 17.48 14.23
C ASP A 57 -5.06 18.05 13.42
N VAL A 58 -4.75 19.32 13.64
CA VAL A 58 -3.76 20.06 12.87
C VAL A 58 -2.44 20.09 13.63
N LYS A 59 -1.42 19.46 13.05
CA LYS A 59 -0.03 19.54 13.52
C LYS A 59 0.71 20.60 12.70
N VAL A 60 1.47 21.48 13.36
CA VAL A 60 2.18 22.58 12.68
C VAL A 60 3.48 22.17 12.00
N ALA A 61 3.97 20.96 12.23
CA ALA A 61 5.20 20.46 11.62
C ALA A 61 5.17 20.64 10.08
N ASN A 62 6.21 21.28 9.56
CA ASN A 62 6.35 21.61 8.14
C ASN A 62 7.41 20.73 7.49
N PHE A 63 7.15 20.31 6.25
CA PHE A 63 8.08 19.51 5.48
C PHE A 63 8.25 20.11 4.08
N ALA A 64 9.49 20.17 3.60
CA ALA A 64 9.75 20.22 2.18
C ALA A 64 9.56 18.80 1.62
N ILE A 65 8.93 18.68 0.46
CA ILE A 65 8.72 17.39 -0.22
C ILE A 65 9.23 17.47 -1.66
N CYS A 66 9.64 16.33 -2.20
CA CYS A 66 9.93 16.20 -3.62
C CYS A 66 9.53 14.82 -4.14
N GLY A 67 9.38 14.72 -5.46
CA GLY A 67 9.10 13.43 -6.09
C GLY A 67 8.92 13.51 -7.59
N THR A 68 8.49 12.38 -8.14
CA THR A 68 8.15 12.24 -9.55
C THR A 68 6.72 11.74 -9.72
N THR A 69 6.04 12.22 -10.76
CA THR A 69 4.74 11.70 -11.19
C THR A 69 4.86 10.97 -12.53
N PRO A 70 4.05 9.94 -12.82
CA PRO A 70 4.03 9.28 -14.12
C PRO A 70 3.66 10.25 -15.26
N ASP A 71 2.70 11.13 -15.00
CA ASP A 71 2.21 12.18 -15.88
C ASP A 71 2.66 13.56 -15.35
N PRO A 72 2.69 14.63 -16.17
CA PRO A 72 2.83 15.99 -15.66
C PRO A 72 1.83 16.25 -14.54
N VAL A 73 2.24 17.00 -13.51
CA VAL A 73 1.32 17.36 -12.43
C VAL A 73 0.14 18.11 -13.04
N ASP A 74 -1.06 17.58 -12.85
CA ASP A 74 -2.33 18.14 -13.30
C ASP A 74 -3.39 17.87 -12.22
N TYR A 75 -4.62 18.33 -12.40
CA TYR A 75 -5.72 18.05 -11.48
C TYR A 75 -6.10 16.56 -11.45
N GLY A 76 -6.42 16.02 -10.27
CA GLY A 76 -6.78 14.61 -10.07
C GLY A 76 -5.58 13.64 -10.03
N VAL A 77 -4.36 14.16 -10.03
CA VAL A 77 -3.13 13.36 -9.95
C VAL A 77 -2.77 13.14 -8.47
N VAL A 78 -2.59 11.87 -8.09
CA VAL A 78 -2.06 11.52 -6.76
C VAL A 78 -0.55 11.67 -6.79
N VAL A 79 -0.04 12.56 -5.95
CA VAL A 79 1.37 12.95 -5.98
C VAL A 79 2.15 12.17 -4.92
N ALA A 80 3.10 11.33 -5.35
CA ALA A 80 3.82 10.39 -4.49
C ALA A 80 5.14 10.97 -3.96
N THR A 81 5.15 11.42 -2.70
CA THR A 81 6.35 11.94 -2.02
C THR A 81 7.48 10.89 -2.05
N SER A 82 8.50 11.15 -2.86
CA SER A 82 9.66 10.27 -3.01
C SER A 82 10.67 10.49 -1.88
N ASP A 83 10.80 11.76 -1.44
CA ASP A 83 11.60 12.14 -0.29
C ASP A 83 11.03 13.40 0.39
N PHE A 84 11.37 13.61 1.65
CA PHE A 84 10.93 14.77 2.43
C PHE A 84 11.99 15.19 3.45
N ALA A 85 12.03 16.49 3.73
CA ALA A 85 12.90 17.09 4.74
C ALA A 85 12.07 17.89 5.75
N PRO A 86 12.23 17.67 7.07
CA PRO A 86 11.63 18.55 8.07
C PRO A 86 12.24 19.95 7.93
N VAL A 87 11.39 20.97 7.99
CA VAL A 87 11.81 22.37 7.83
C VAL A 87 11.30 23.21 8.98
N GLU A 88 12.15 24.12 9.42
CA GLU A 88 11.80 25.14 10.38
C GLU A 88 11.55 26.47 9.68
N LEU A 89 10.59 27.23 10.19
CA LEU A 89 10.29 28.56 9.69
C LEU A 89 11.22 29.58 10.36
N THR A 90 11.58 30.63 9.62
CA THR A 90 12.26 31.78 10.20
C THR A 90 11.43 32.36 11.34
N THR A 91 12.08 32.58 12.48
CA THR A 91 11.57 33.32 13.62
C THR A 91 12.53 34.48 13.94
N GLN A 92 12.20 35.33 14.90
CA GLN A 92 13.10 36.41 15.33
C GLN A 92 14.47 35.90 15.82
N SER A 93 14.56 34.66 16.30
CA SER A 93 15.76 34.08 16.90
C SER A 93 16.42 32.97 16.08
N LYS A 94 15.76 32.46 15.03
CA LYS A 94 16.25 31.33 14.23
C LYS A 94 15.92 31.51 12.75
N LYS A 95 16.88 31.20 11.88
CA LYS A 95 16.68 31.23 10.42
C LYS A 95 15.90 30.01 9.94
N GLY A 96 15.14 30.19 8.86
CA GLY A 96 14.38 29.11 8.25
C GLY A 96 15.26 28.13 7.47
N THR A 97 14.83 26.88 7.38
CA THR A 97 15.55 25.80 6.67
C THR A 97 15.34 25.87 5.16
N VAL A 98 16.38 25.63 4.37
CA VAL A 98 16.31 25.53 2.89
C VAL A 98 17.00 24.24 2.44
N PRO A 99 16.28 23.12 2.32
CA PRO A 99 16.85 21.88 1.80
C PRO A 99 17.26 22.00 0.32
N LEU A 100 18.39 21.38 -0.03
CA LEU A 100 18.88 21.27 -1.40
C LEU A 100 18.30 20.00 -2.04
N MET A 101 17.51 20.14 -3.10
CA MET A 101 16.96 19.05 -3.89
C MET A 101 17.90 18.72 -5.07
N GLU A 102 18.30 17.45 -5.19
CA GLU A 102 19.14 16.95 -6.29
C GLU A 102 18.54 15.66 -6.87
N ILE A 103 18.76 15.42 -8.17
CA ILE A 103 18.42 14.14 -8.79
C ILE A 103 19.53 13.12 -8.52
N VAL A 104 19.26 12.16 -7.64
CA VAL A 104 20.18 11.09 -7.24
C VAL A 104 19.57 9.74 -7.64
N SER A 105 20.36 8.88 -8.29
CA SER A 105 19.92 7.54 -8.72
C SER A 105 18.61 7.52 -9.53
N GLY A 106 18.33 8.61 -10.28
CA GLY A 106 17.16 8.72 -11.15
C GLY A 106 15.91 9.37 -10.53
N GLY A 107 15.97 9.85 -9.28
CA GLY A 107 14.84 10.56 -8.64
C GLY A 107 15.29 11.72 -7.75
N PRO A 108 14.40 12.68 -7.42
CA PRO A 108 14.71 13.81 -6.56
C PRO A 108 14.85 13.35 -5.10
N GLN A 109 15.87 13.87 -4.42
CA GLN A 109 16.16 13.66 -3.00
C GLN A 109 16.65 14.96 -2.37
N PHE A 110 16.42 15.14 -1.07
CA PHE A 110 17.00 16.24 -0.30
C PHE A 110 18.35 15.86 0.27
N ILE A 111 19.36 16.65 -0.02
CA ILE A 111 20.75 16.39 0.35
C ILE A 111 21.20 17.41 1.40
N ALA A 112 21.76 16.91 2.50
CA ALA A 112 22.40 17.73 3.52
C ALA A 112 23.84 18.11 3.10
N PRO A 113 24.38 19.25 3.57
CA PRO A 113 23.80 20.19 4.53
C PRO A 113 22.74 21.11 3.90
N TYR A 114 21.77 21.54 4.71
CA TYR A 114 20.72 22.47 4.28
C TYR A 114 21.18 23.93 4.39
N GLU A 115 20.75 24.75 3.45
CA GLU A 115 20.91 26.20 3.49
C GLU A 115 19.91 26.85 4.45
N GLU A 116 20.02 28.17 4.62
CA GLU A 116 19.14 28.96 5.47
C GLU A 116 18.49 30.12 4.70
N THR A 117 17.35 30.59 5.22
CA THR A 117 16.67 31.82 4.76
C THR A 117 16.42 32.77 5.93
N ASN A 118 16.51 34.08 5.66
CA ASN A 118 16.18 35.15 6.62
C ASN A 118 14.79 35.75 6.37
N LYS A 119 14.06 35.28 5.35
CA LYS A 119 12.71 35.80 5.07
C LYS A 119 11.77 35.35 6.19
N ASP A 120 11.03 36.30 6.75
CA ASP A 120 10.20 36.09 7.93
C ASP A 120 9.15 35.00 7.71
N ASN A 121 8.92 34.19 8.76
CA ASN A 121 7.99 33.06 8.79
C ASN A 121 8.08 32.14 7.55
N SER A 122 9.29 31.89 7.04
CA SER A 122 9.49 31.14 5.79
C SER A 122 10.50 30.00 5.92
N PHE A 123 10.35 29.02 5.03
CA PHE A 123 11.38 28.04 4.71
C PHE A 123 11.63 28.08 3.19
N GLY A 124 12.62 27.36 2.69
CA GLY A 124 12.85 27.30 1.25
C GLY A 124 13.12 25.92 0.72
N ILE A 125 13.23 25.82 -0.60
CA ILE A 125 13.68 24.64 -1.34
C ILE A 125 14.61 25.16 -2.42
N HIS A 126 15.86 24.69 -2.45
CA HIS A 126 16.81 25.00 -3.52
C HIS A 126 16.90 23.80 -4.45
N VAL A 127 16.53 23.97 -5.72
CA VAL A 127 16.62 22.93 -6.73
C VAL A 127 17.96 23.02 -7.43
N LYS A 128 18.80 21.99 -7.31
CA LYS A 128 20.05 21.90 -8.06
C LYS A 128 19.74 21.77 -9.56
N ASN A 129 20.64 22.26 -10.40
CA ASN A 129 20.48 22.16 -11.84
C ASN A 129 20.44 20.69 -12.29
N TYR A 130 19.52 20.35 -13.19
CA TYR A 130 19.34 19.02 -13.79
C TYR A 130 18.79 19.15 -15.22
N ASP A 131 18.83 18.10 -16.02
CA ASP A 131 18.29 18.12 -17.39
C ASP A 131 16.75 17.96 -17.39
N PRO A 132 15.98 19.02 -17.69
CA PRO A 132 14.51 18.97 -17.65
C PRO A 132 13.93 18.15 -18.81
N LYS A 133 14.70 17.83 -19.86
CA LYS A 133 14.26 16.95 -20.95
C LYS A 133 14.32 15.48 -20.53
N ARG A 134 15.28 15.12 -19.67
CA ARG A 134 15.42 13.77 -19.13
C ARG A 134 14.49 13.52 -17.95
N TYR A 135 14.23 14.54 -17.15
CA TYR A 135 13.41 14.46 -15.95
C TYR A 135 12.22 15.42 -16.06
N THR A 136 11.23 15.04 -16.86
CA THR A 136 10.10 15.91 -17.24
C THR A 136 9.05 16.08 -16.15
N SER A 137 8.99 15.15 -15.19
CA SER A 137 7.89 15.03 -14.21
C SER A 137 8.37 15.19 -12.77
N VAL A 138 9.40 16.01 -12.54
CA VAL A 138 9.93 16.30 -11.20
C VAL A 138 9.17 17.46 -10.58
N TYR A 139 8.74 17.28 -9.33
CA TYR A 139 8.07 18.31 -8.56
C TYR A 139 8.71 18.48 -7.18
N CYS A 140 8.50 19.65 -6.61
CA CYS A 140 8.75 19.92 -5.20
C CYS A 140 7.52 20.57 -4.58
N GLY A 141 7.46 20.61 -3.25
CA GLY A 141 6.25 21.04 -2.58
C GLY A 141 6.37 21.26 -1.09
N PHE A 142 5.22 21.62 -0.53
CA PHE A 142 4.97 21.71 0.89
C PHE A 142 4.20 20.47 1.36
N GLY A 143 4.67 19.86 2.44
CA GLY A 143 4.05 18.72 3.09
C GLY A 143 3.72 18.97 4.56
N LYS A 144 2.74 18.23 5.05
CA LYS A 144 2.27 18.24 6.44
C LYS A 144 2.01 16.82 6.94
N LEU A 145 2.02 16.64 8.27
CA LEU A 145 1.62 15.37 8.87
C LEU A 145 0.10 15.21 8.81
N ASN A 146 -0.36 14.03 8.39
CA ASN A 146 -1.75 13.64 8.54
C ASN A 146 -2.03 13.05 9.95
N GLN A 147 -3.27 12.61 10.19
CA GLN A 147 -3.68 11.97 11.46
C GLN A 147 -2.92 10.67 11.78
N LYS A 148 -2.28 10.04 10.79
CA LYS A 148 -1.46 8.83 10.93
C LYS A 148 0.04 9.13 11.08
N GLU A 149 0.42 10.40 11.21
CA GLU A 149 1.81 10.86 11.26
C GLU A 149 2.62 10.59 9.98
N GLU A 150 1.95 10.51 8.84
CA GLU A 150 2.60 10.41 7.53
C GLU A 150 2.72 11.81 6.90
N VAL A 151 3.82 12.07 6.19
CA VAL A 151 4.02 13.33 5.44
C VAL A 151 3.24 13.26 4.12
N VAL A 152 2.23 14.12 3.99
CA VAL A 152 1.35 14.19 2.82
C VAL A 152 1.53 15.54 2.12
N PRO A 153 1.58 15.60 0.78
CA PRO A 153 1.60 16.86 0.06
C PRO A 153 0.36 17.70 0.37
N VAL A 154 0.55 19.01 0.57
CA VAL A 154 -0.53 19.99 0.70
C VAL A 154 -0.49 21.04 -0.41
N ALA A 155 0.68 21.24 -1.02
CA ALA A 155 0.85 22.04 -2.23
C ALA A 155 2.08 21.54 -3.00
N VAL A 156 1.97 21.39 -4.32
CA VAL A 156 3.08 20.96 -5.18
C VAL A 156 3.16 21.79 -6.46
N TRP A 157 4.36 21.89 -7.02
CA TRP A 157 4.61 22.54 -8.30
C TRP A 157 5.82 21.90 -8.99
N ARG A 158 5.96 22.15 -10.29
CA ARG A 158 7.12 21.70 -11.07
C ARG A 158 8.40 22.28 -10.49
N ALA A 159 9.40 21.44 -10.27
CA ALA A 159 10.69 21.87 -9.75
C ALA A 159 11.57 22.38 -10.91
N GLU A 160 11.74 23.67 -11.07
CA GLU A 160 12.56 24.23 -12.15
C GLU A 160 14.07 24.10 -11.84
N PRO A 161 14.89 23.62 -12.80
CA PRO A 161 16.33 23.45 -12.59
C PRO A 161 17.04 24.75 -12.18
N GLY A 162 17.77 24.73 -11.07
CA GLY A 162 18.54 25.88 -10.58
C GLY A 162 17.72 26.91 -9.80
N GLU A 163 16.41 26.72 -9.65
CA GLU A 163 15.55 27.67 -8.95
C GLU A 163 15.56 27.50 -7.44
N LYS A 164 15.30 28.60 -6.73
CA LYS A 164 15.15 28.62 -5.27
C LYS A 164 13.78 29.16 -4.89
N TYR A 165 12.99 28.31 -4.26
CA TYR A 165 11.66 28.63 -3.78
C TYR A 165 11.70 29.03 -2.31
N ILE A 166 10.98 30.08 -1.94
CA ILE A 166 10.79 30.47 -0.54
C ILE A 166 9.30 30.49 -0.23
N LEU A 167 8.90 29.67 0.74
CA LEU A 167 7.52 29.43 1.13
C LEU A 167 7.21 30.09 2.48
N THR A 168 6.05 30.73 2.59
CA THR A 168 5.55 31.31 3.84
C THR A 168 4.23 30.63 4.21
N PRO A 169 4.27 29.52 4.97
CA PRO A 169 3.05 28.84 5.40
C PRO A 169 2.14 29.76 6.21
N LYS A 170 0.85 29.78 5.86
CA LYS A 170 -0.18 30.51 6.59
C LYS A 170 -0.88 29.58 7.58
N VAL A 171 -1.34 30.14 8.69
CA VAL A 171 -2.22 29.46 9.67
C VAL A 171 -3.69 29.64 9.26
N THR A 172 -3.93 29.40 7.98
CA THR A 172 -5.24 29.48 7.33
C THR A 172 -5.51 28.13 6.68
N TYR A 173 -6.69 27.58 6.93
CA TYR A 173 -7.07 26.25 6.51
C TYR A 173 -8.41 26.30 5.79
N TYR A 174 -8.66 25.29 4.96
CA TYR A 174 -9.85 25.26 4.12
C TYR A 174 -10.54 23.90 4.24
N VAL A 175 -11.87 23.94 4.25
CA VAL A 175 -12.73 22.75 4.24
C VAL A 175 -13.68 22.84 3.06
N SER A 176 -13.82 21.75 2.32
CA SER A 176 -14.86 21.60 1.29
C SER A 176 -15.40 20.16 1.29
N THR A 177 -16.43 19.90 0.49
CA THR A 177 -16.87 18.54 0.19
C THR A 177 -16.35 18.08 -1.17
N GLY A 178 -16.05 16.80 -1.30
CA GLY A 178 -15.62 16.23 -2.57
C GLY A 178 -15.11 14.80 -2.42
N ASP A 179 -14.82 14.18 -3.56
CA ASP A 179 -14.44 12.76 -3.66
C ASP A 179 -12.97 12.55 -4.06
N TYR A 180 -12.12 13.48 -3.65
CA TYR A 180 -10.66 13.39 -3.80
C TYR A 180 -10.00 12.63 -2.65
N ARG A 181 -8.83 12.05 -2.90
CA ARG A 181 -8.00 11.31 -1.93
C ARG A 181 -6.98 12.22 -1.27
N ALA A 182 -6.51 11.85 -0.08
CA ALA A 182 -5.39 12.55 0.55
C ALA A 182 -4.14 12.49 -0.35
N GLY A 183 -3.52 13.64 -0.57
CA GLY A 183 -2.38 13.86 -1.46
C GLY A 183 -2.72 14.07 -2.93
N GLU A 184 -4.00 13.96 -3.32
CA GLU A 184 -4.46 14.22 -4.69
C GLU A 184 -4.58 15.72 -4.95
N THR A 185 -4.11 16.17 -6.12
CA THR A 185 -4.29 17.55 -6.60
C THR A 185 -5.76 17.80 -6.95
N VAL A 186 -6.30 18.93 -6.53
CA VAL A 186 -7.74 19.20 -6.64
C VAL A 186 -8.04 20.25 -7.70
N ASP A 187 -8.99 19.95 -8.57
CA ASP A 187 -9.68 20.95 -9.37
C ASP A 187 -10.74 21.63 -8.50
N VAL A 188 -10.52 22.90 -8.17
CA VAL A 188 -11.43 23.67 -7.31
C VAL A 188 -12.81 23.85 -7.90
N THR A 189 -12.98 23.68 -9.22
CA THR A 189 -14.29 23.74 -9.88
C THR A 189 -15.13 22.48 -9.65
N GLN A 190 -14.52 21.39 -9.17
CA GLN A 190 -15.16 20.09 -8.97
C GLN A 190 -15.44 19.75 -7.50
N ILE A 191 -15.16 20.67 -6.57
CA ILE A 191 -15.46 20.52 -5.15
C ILE A 191 -16.62 21.42 -4.75
N GLY A 192 -17.24 21.13 -3.60
CA GLY A 192 -18.30 21.97 -3.05
C GLY A 192 -17.78 23.33 -2.57
N GLU A 193 -18.68 24.10 -1.95
CA GLU A 193 -18.32 25.39 -1.34
C GLU A 193 -17.11 25.24 -0.38
N ILE A 194 -16.22 26.24 -0.40
CA ILE A 194 -15.02 26.24 0.43
C ILE A 194 -15.27 27.13 1.66
N SER A 195 -15.09 26.55 2.85
CA SER A 195 -15.02 27.28 4.10
C SER A 195 -13.58 27.61 4.45
N THR A 196 -13.31 28.89 4.72
CA THR A 196 -11.99 29.37 5.15
C THR A 196 -11.95 29.53 6.67
N ILE A 197 -10.93 28.94 7.29
CA ILE A 197 -10.67 28.99 8.74
C ILE A 197 -9.32 29.68 8.97
N ASP A 198 -9.35 30.95 9.33
CA ASP A 198 -8.14 31.75 9.59
C ASP A 198 -7.93 31.96 11.10
N PHE A 199 -6.99 31.20 11.68
CA PHE A 199 -6.68 31.31 13.11
C PHE A 199 -5.96 32.60 13.48
N THR A 200 -5.49 33.40 12.52
CA THR A 200 -4.93 34.74 12.81
C THR A 200 -6.01 35.71 13.32
N THR A 201 -7.27 35.41 13.05
CA THR A 201 -8.43 36.18 13.55
C THR A 201 -8.92 35.72 14.92
N ALA A 202 -8.43 34.60 15.43
CA ALA A 202 -8.83 34.03 16.70
C ALA A 202 -8.19 34.77 17.88
N LYS A 203 -8.85 34.78 19.04
CA LYS A 203 -8.25 35.34 20.27
C LYS A 203 -7.09 34.46 20.73
N PRO A 204 -6.05 35.04 21.37
CA PRO A 204 -4.94 34.25 21.91
C PRO A 204 -5.41 33.07 22.77
N GLY A 205 -4.90 31.87 22.47
CA GLY A 205 -5.26 30.62 23.15
C GLY A 205 -6.51 29.91 22.63
N GLN A 206 -7.24 30.48 21.68
CA GLN A 206 -8.31 29.76 20.97
C GLN A 206 -7.72 28.87 19.89
N THR A 207 -7.69 27.57 20.14
CA THR A 207 -7.11 26.57 19.23
C THR A 207 -8.14 25.65 18.59
N ILE A 208 -9.43 25.82 18.92
CA ILE A 208 -10.51 25.04 18.34
C ILE A 208 -11.35 25.93 17.43
N ALA A 209 -11.64 25.48 16.21
CA ALA A 209 -12.60 26.12 15.31
C ALA A 209 -13.74 25.15 14.99
N THR A 210 -14.98 25.62 15.05
CA THR A 210 -16.17 24.84 14.65
C THR A 210 -16.89 25.54 13.51
N ILE A 211 -17.21 24.78 12.46
CA ILE A 211 -18.05 25.23 11.34
C ILE A 211 -19.23 24.26 11.17
N THR A 212 -20.34 24.75 10.65
CA THR A 212 -21.54 23.97 10.33
C THR A 212 -21.73 23.95 8.82
N HIS A 213 -21.89 22.76 8.23
CA HIS A 213 -22.29 22.59 6.84
C HIS A 213 -23.82 22.43 6.78
N ASN A 214 -24.48 23.39 6.14
CA ASN A 214 -25.93 23.55 6.13
C ASN A 214 -26.57 22.80 4.94
N ASP A 215 -27.88 22.53 5.02
CA ASP A 215 -28.66 21.85 3.98
C ASP A 215 -28.61 22.51 2.59
N ASP A 216 -28.40 23.84 2.54
CA ASP A 216 -28.27 24.61 1.31
C ASP A 216 -26.88 24.50 0.66
N GLY A 217 -25.95 23.76 1.27
CA GLY A 217 -24.57 23.59 0.83
C GLY A 217 -23.59 24.62 1.38
N SER A 218 -24.08 25.63 2.11
CA SER A 218 -23.25 26.70 2.69
C SER A 218 -22.55 26.28 3.98
N TYR A 219 -21.47 26.99 4.32
CA TYR A 219 -20.81 26.86 5.61
C TYR A 219 -21.08 28.05 6.52
N SER A 220 -21.29 27.80 7.82
CA SER A 220 -21.29 28.85 8.82
C SER A 220 -19.91 29.49 8.95
N LYS A 221 -19.85 30.74 9.44
CA LYS A 221 -18.60 31.34 9.86
C LYS A 221 -17.92 30.48 10.95
N PRO A 222 -16.58 30.40 10.98
CA PRO A 222 -15.86 29.68 12.04
C PRO A 222 -16.11 30.27 13.42
N GLU A 223 -16.53 29.42 14.36
CA GLU A 223 -16.61 29.76 15.78
C GLU A 223 -15.36 29.26 16.50
N PHE A 224 -14.55 30.19 17.00
CA PHE A 224 -13.31 29.87 17.71
C PHE A 224 -13.56 29.68 19.21
N SER A 225 -12.99 28.64 19.81
CA SER A 225 -13.13 28.32 21.22
C SER A 225 -11.82 27.86 21.85
N TYR A 226 -11.78 27.93 23.18
CA TYR A 226 -10.66 27.45 23.99
C TYR A 226 -10.76 25.93 24.15
N PRO A 227 -9.64 25.21 24.17
CA PRO A 227 -9.65 23.81 24.58
C PRO A 227 -10.24 23.71 25.99
N GLU A 228 -11.14 22.75 26.22
CA GLU A 228 -11.74 22.55 27.54
C GLU A 228 -10.62 22.45 28.59
N LYS A 229 -10.71 23.25 29.66
CA LYS A 229 -9.87 23.04 30.84
C LYS A 229 -10.12 21.61 31.30
N ARG A 230 -9.19 20.70 31.04
CA ARG A 230 -9.23 19.36 31.63
C ARG A 230 -9.37 19.56 33.14
N LYS A 231 -10.55 19.27 33.69
CA LYS A 231 -10.63 18.84 35.08
C LYS A 231 -9.61 17.70 35.20
N PRO A 232 -8.73 17.68 36.21
CA PRO A 232 -7.85 16.54 36.39
C PRO A 232 -8.74 15.31 36.51
N GLN A 233 -8.81 14.53 35.42
CA GLN A 233 -9.30 13.17 35.50
C GLN A 233 -8.38 12.49 36.49
N GLU A 234 -8.98 11.86 37.50
CA GLU A 234 -8.28 10.97 38.41
C GLU A 234 -7.28 10.12 37.62
N ASN A 235 -6.04 10.14 38.08
CA ASN A 235 -4.90 9.49 37.45
C ASN A 235 -5.18 7.99 37.22
N SER A 236 -5.72 7.67 36.06
CA SER A 236 -5.28 6.52 35.29
C SER A 236 -4.15 7.01 34.39
N THR A 237 -2.99 7.28 34.98
CA THR A 237 -1.73 7.48 34.25
C THR A 237 -1.26 6.14 33.69
N HIS A 238 -2.03 5.57 32.77
CA HIS A 238 -1.47 4.66 31.80
C HIS A 238 -0.71 5.51 30.78
N VAL A 239 0.54 5.82 31.11
CA VAL A 239 1.52 6.18 30.08
C VAL A 239 1.58 4.97 29.16
N PRO A 240 1.29 5.08 27.84
CA PRO A 240 1.60 4.02 26.91
C PRO A 240 3.12 3.85 26.93
N VAL A 241 3.59 2.91 27.73
CA VAL A 241 4.95 2.43 27.65
C VAL A 241 5.00 1.72 26.31
N HIS A 242 5.56 2.39 25.31
CA HIS A 242 6.03 1.66 24.14
C HIS A 242 7.18 0.79 24.66
N PRO A 243 7.01 -0.54 24.72
CA PRO A 243 8.14 -1.39 25.07
C PRO A 243 9.28 -1.04 24.13
N LEU A 244 10.50 -1.00 24.66
CA LEU A 244 11.70 -0.75 23.86
C LEU A 244 11.61 -1.64 22.62
N LYS A 245 11.79 -1.07 21.42
CA LYS A 245 11.81 -1.87 20.19
C LYS A 245 12.83 -2.98 20.40
N ARG A 246 12.37 -4.22 20.43
CA ARG A 246 13.26 -5.39 20.46
C ARG A 246 14.11 -5.34 19.21
N SER A 247 15.37 -5.71 19.34
CA SER A 247 16.22 -5.94 18.18
C SER A 247 16.14 -7.41 17.80
N LEU A 248 16.16 -7.68 16.49
CA LEU A 248 16.19 -9.06 15.99
C LEU A 248 17.35 -9.85 16.61
N ALA A 249 18.49 -9.21 16.87
CA ALA A 249 19.65 -9.82 17.51
C ALA A 249 19.32 -10.54 18.82
N GLN A 250 18.31 -10.09 19.58
CA GLN A 250 17.88 -10.76 20.82
C GLN A 250 17.15 -12.09 20.58
N CYS A 251 16.63 -12.31 19.37
CA CYS A 251 15.96 -13.53 18.93
C CYS A 251 16.90 -14.46 18.16
N LEU A 252 18.14 -14.03 17.90
CA LEU A 252 19.15 -14.81 17.21
C LEU A 252 20.18 -15.36 18.22
N ASP A 253 20.40 -16.67 18.17
CA ASP A 253 21.35 -17.40 18.99
C ASP A 253 22.67 -17.59 18.21
N ALA A 254 23.78 -17.20 18.82
CA ALA A 254 25.11 -17.38 18.24
C ALA A 254 25.54 -18.86 18.14
N GLY A 255 24.90 -19.75 18.90
CA GLY A 255 25.18 -21.19 18.96
C GLY A 255 24.47 -22.02 17.88
N VAL A 256 23.76 -21.41 16.93
CA VAL A 256 23.03 -22.09 15.86
C VAL A 256 23.30 -21.49 14.49
N SER A 257 22.96 -22.24 13.44
CA SER A 257 22.97 -21.77 12.05
C SER A 257 21.57 -21.47 11.52
N TYR A 258 21.43 -20.41 10.72
CA TYR A 258 20.19 -20.05 10.06
C TYR A 258 20.20 -20.52 8.60
N LEU A 259 19.29 -21.43 8.25
CA LEU A 259 19.19 -22.02 6.92
C LEU A 259 18.27 -21.19 6.01
N LEU A 260 18.83 -20.68 4.91
CA LEU A 260 18.10 -20.04 3.82
C LEU A 260 17.98 -21.00 2.63
N VAL A 261 16.74 -21.34 2.26
CA VAL A 261 16.45 -22.22 1.14
C VAL A 261 15.99 -21.38 -0.05
N GLY A 262 16.76 -21.36 -1.14
CA GLY A 262 16.45 -20.51 -2.32
C GLY A 262 17.64 -19.78 -2.93
N GLY A 263 18.83 -19.89 -2.34
CA GLY A 263 20.07 -19.26 -2.83
C GLY A 263 20.29 -17.83 -2.36
N LEU A 264 21.28 -17.15 -2.95
CA LEU A 264 21.68 -15.78 -2.60
C LEU A 264 21.32 -14.73 -3.67
N LYS A 265 20.56 -15.14 -4.69
CA LYS A 265 20.11 -14.26 -5.76
C LYS A 265 18.85 -13.49 -5.35
N GLY A 266 18.64 -12.35 -5.99
CA GLY A 266 17.44 -11.55 -5.78
C GLY A 266 17.33 -11.08 -4.32
N LEU A 267 16.11 -11.22 -3.79
CA LEU A 267 15.73 -10.89 -2.43
C LEU A 267 16.57 -11.60 -1.36
N TRP A 268 16.95 -12.85 -1.60
CA TRP A 268 17.49 -13.73 -0.58
C TRP A 268 18.90 -13.36 -0.15
N GLY A 269 19.68 -12.80 -1.05
CA GLY A 269 21.00 -12.28 -0.71
C GLY A 269 20.91 -11.12 0.29
N ASN A 270 19.95 -10.22 0.10
CA ASN A 270 19.79 -9.05 0.96
C ASN A 270 19.29 -9.46 2.35
N LEU A 271 18.38 -10.44 2.44
CA LEU A 271 17.97 -11.04 3.71
C LEU A 271 19.16 -11.67 4.44
N ALA A 272 20.03 -12.39 3.73
CA ALA A 272 21.21 -13.02 4.30
C ALA A 272 22.20 -12.00 4.88
N VAL A 273 22.49 -10.92 4.14
CA VAL A 273 23.32 -9.80 4.63
C VAL A 273 22.67 -9.13 5.84
N TRP A 274 21.35 -8.94 5.81
CA TRP A 274 20.64 -8.32 6.91
C TRP A 274 20.65 -9.17 8.19
N LEU A 275 20.52 -10.50 8.09
CA LEU A 275 20.69 -11.40 9.22
C LEU A 275 22.10 -11.30 9.81
N ALA A 276 23.13 -11.27 8.96
CA ALA A 276 24.52 -11.10 9.39
C ALA A 276 24.73 -9.75 10.12
N LYS A 277 24.16 -8.66 9.60
CA LYS A 277 24.17 -7.33 10.24
C LYS A 277 23.45 -7.31 11.60
N ASN A 278 22.49 -8.20 11.81
CA ASN A 278 21.75 -8.34 13.06
C ASN A 278 22.34 -9.45 13.97
N ASP A 279 23.66 -9.64 13.92
CA ASP A 279 24.42 -10.55 14.78
C ASP A 279 24.21 -12.06 14.55
N ALA A 280 23.58 -12.48 13.44
CA ALA A 280 23.65 -13.91 13.06
C ALA A 280 25.12 -14.31 12.84
N LYS A 281 25.63 -15.26 13.63
CA LYS A 281 27.03 -15.70 13.55
C LYS A 281 27.27 -16.80 12.52
N HIS A 282 26.23 -17.57 12.20
CA HIS A 282 26.31 -18.68 11.27
C HIS A 282 25.09 -18.70 10.33
N LEU A 283 25.36 -18.66 9.03
CA LEU A 283 24.37 -18.84 7.98
C LEU A 283 24.66 -20.12 7.21
N ALA A 284 23.61 -20.80 6.79
CA ALA A 284 23.66 -21.87 5.83
C ALA A 284 22.73 -21.53 4.69
N VAL A 285 23.18 -21.71 3.45
CA VAL A 285 22.34 -21.46 2.28
C VAL A 285 22.33 -22.71 1.46
N ILE A 286 21.17 -23.11 0.96
CA ILE A 286 21.03 -24.23 0.03
C ILE A 286 20.35 -23.79 -1.26
N THR A 287 20.94 -24.17 -2.39
CA THR A 287 20.38 -23.94 -3.72
C THR A 287 20.77 -25.04 -4.70
N ARG A 288 20.05 -25.12 -5.82
CA ARG A 288 20.37 -26.04 -6.94
C ARG A 288 21.36 -25.43 -7.94
N SER A 289 21.36 -24.11 -8.07
CA SER A 289 22.08 -23.38 -9.12
C SER A 289 23.52 -23.02 -8.78
N GLY A 290 23.99 -23.36 -7.57
CA GLY A 290 25.32 -22.98 -7.07
C GLY A 290 25.45 -21.48 -6.76
N TYR A 291 26.70 -21.03 -6.60
CA TYR A 291 27.06 -19.70 -6.08
C TYR A 291 28.12 -18.97 -6.93
N GLN A 292 28.43 -19.46 -8.12
CA GLN A 292 29.55 -18.96 -8.92
C GLN A 292 29.24 -17.64 -9.65
N ASP A 293 28.00 -17.15 -9.59
CA ASP A 293 27.64 -15.86 -10.17
C ASP A 293 28.12 -14.67 -9.31
N ASP A 294 28.40 -13.55 -9.97
CA ASP A 294 28.95 -12.34 -9.34
C ASP A 294 28.08 -11.81 -8.19
N ARG A 295 26.76 -11.92 -8.30
CA ARG A 295 25.82 -11.46 -7.27
C ARG A 295 25.95 -12.30 -6.01
N SER A 296 25.92 -13.64 -6.13
CA SER A 296 26.12 -14.54 -5.00
C SER A 296 27.48 -14.32 -4.35
N GLN A 297 28.55 -14.16 -5.14
CA GLN A 297 29.90 -13.90 -4.63
C GLN A 297 30.01 -12.57 -3.87
N THR A 298 29.34 -11.53 -4.35
CA THR A 298 29.29 -10.22 -3.67
C THR A 298 28.61 -10.34 -2.31
N VAL A 299 27.45 -11.00 -2.26
CA VAL A 299 26.69 -11.24 -1.03
C VAL A 299 27.50 -12.05 -0.02
N ILE A 300 28.24 -13.07 -0.47
CA ILE A 300 29.11 -13.88 0.40
C ILE A 300 30.14 -12.99 1.10
N ARG A 301 30.83 -12.11 0.35
CA ARG A 301 31.81 -11.18 0.92
C ARG A 301 31.18 -10.22 1.91
N ASP A 302 29.99 -9.70 1.60
CA ASP A 302 29.27 -8.79 2.49
C ASP A 302 28.92 -9.47 3.82
N ILE A 303 28.48 -10.73 3.78
CA ILE A 303 28.17 -11.53 4.98
C ILE A 303 29.43 -11.79 5.81
N GLU A 304 30.51 -12.22 5.17
CA GLU A 304 31.79 -12.48 5.84
C GLU A 304 32.37 -11.20 6.46
N ALA A 305 32.21 -10.06 5.80
CA ALA A 305 32.62 -8.75 6.32
C ALA A 305 31.85 -8.32 7.58
N GLN A 306 30.63 -8.84 7.80
CA GLN A 306 29.90 -8.65 9.06
C GLN A 306 30.35 -9.64 10.17
N GLY A 307 31.36 -10.47 9.91
CA GLY A 307 31.84 -11.48 10.86
C GLY A 307 30.94 -12.72 10.97
N CYS A 308 30.08 -12.95 9.98
CA CYS A 308 29.21 -14.13 9.91
C CYS A 308 29.86 -15.22 9.04
N LYS A 309 29.86 -16.47 9.52
CA LYS A 309 30.33 -17.63 8.73
C LYS A 309 29.19 -18.16 7.88
N ILE A 310 29.45 -18.41 6.59
CA ILE A 310 28.46 -18.95 5.67
C ILE A 310 28.83 -20.34 5.15
N SER A 311 27.88 -21.28 5.27
CA SER A 311 27.96 -22.62 4.67
C SER A 311 27.19 -22.64 3.36
N LEU A 312 27.88 -22.91 2.26
CA LEU A 312 27.30 -22.95 0.91
C LEU A 312 26.99 -24.40 0.52
N LEU A 313 25.71 -24.72 0.35
CA LEU A 313 25.22 -26.09 0.23
C LEU A 313 24.51 -26.30 -1.10
N THR A 314 24.69 -27.49 -1.66
CA THR A 314 23.96 -27.96 -2.84
C THR A 314 23.52 -29.41 -2.60
N GLY A 315 22.34 -29.78 -3.12
CA GLY A 315 21.86 -31.17 -3.07
C GLY A 315 20.88 -31.50 -1.93
N ASP A 316 21.13 -32.61 -1.23
CA ASP A 316 20.19 -33.26 -0.31
C ASP A 316 20.08 -32.52 1.05
N VAL A 317 18.85 -32.14 1.41
CA VAL A 317 18.51 -31.46 2.68
C VAL A 317 18.97 -32.24 3.91
N ARG A 318 18.84 -33.58 3.92
CA ARG A 318 19.23 -34.41 5.07
C ARG A 318 20.73 -34.34 5.31
N ARG A 319 21.52 -34.41 4.23
CA ARG A 319 22.98 -34.26 4.32
C ARG A 319 23.35 -32.87 4.84
N CYS A 320 22.66 -31.83 4.37
CA CYS A 320 22.88 -30.46 4.81
C CYS A 320 22.73 -30.31 6.33
N PHE A 321 21.65 -30.82 6.91
CA PHE A 321 21.41 -30.77 8.34
C PHE A 321 22.47 -31.53 9.15
N ALA A 322 23.00 -32.63 8.62
CA ALA A 322 24.04 -33.40 9.28
C ALA A 322 25.43 -32.74 9.22
N THR A 323 25.70 -31.91 8.21
CA THR A 323 27.03 -31.31 7.98
C THR A 323 27.21 -29.90 8.53
N VAL A 324 26.13 -29.14 8.69
CA VAL A 324 26.20 -27.74 9.13
C VAL A 324 26.47 -27.68 10.63
N THR A 325 27.51 -26.95 11.00
CA THR A 325 27.89 -26.70 12.40
C THR A 325 28.10 -25.20 12.62
N PRO A 326 27.51 -24.58 13.66
CA PRO A 326 26.61 -25.17 14.67
C PRO A 326 25.26 -25.64 14.10
N PRO A 327 24.46 -26.45 14.83
CA PRO A 327 23.24 -27.06 14.31
C PRO A 327 22.24 -26.01 13.83
N ILE A 328 21.32 -26.40 12.93
CA ILE A 328 20.33 -25.48 12.37
C ILE A 328 19.31 -25.11 13.45
N GLY A 329 19.18 -23.81 13.73
CA GLY A 329 18.26 -23.26 14.72
C GLY A 329 17.18 -22.36 14.13
N GLY A 330 17.21 -22.07 12.83
CA GLY A 330 16.12 -21.38 12.16
C GLY A 330 16.10 -21.67 10.67
N ILE A 331 14.91 -21.71 10.08
CA ILE A 331 14.73 -22.04 8.66
C ILE A 331 13.89 -20.95 7.99
N VAL A 332 14.36 -20.48 6.83
CA VAL A 332 13.56 -19.67 5.89
C VAL A 332 13.42 -20.44 4.59
N GLN A 333 12.23 -20.96 4.34
CA GLN A 333 11.89 -21.65 3.10
C GLN A 333 11.43 -20.64 2.05
N GLY A 334 12.36 -20.32 1.14
CA GLY A 334 12.20 -19.36 0.06
C GLY A 334 12.23 -19.94 -1.35
N ALA A 335 12.29 -21.27 -1.48
CA ALA A 335 12.36 -21.91 -2.79
C ALA A 335 11.12 -21.64 -3.63
N MET A 336 11.34 -21.08 -4.82
CA MET A 336 10.27 -20.71 -5.73
C MET A 336 10.58 -21.19 -7.15
N VAL A 337 9.56 -21.81 -7.77
CA VAL A 337 9.51 -22.11 -9.20
C VAL A 337 8.16 -21.61 -9.69
N LEU A 338 8.17 -20.80 -10.75
CA LEU A 338 6.94 -20.24 -11.34
C LEU A 338 6.70 -20.82 -12.74
N ARG A 339 5.45 -21.19 -12.98
CA ARG A 339 4.92 -21.69 -14.25
C ARG A 339 3.59 -20.98 -14.53
N ASP A 340 3.69 -19.72 -14.96
CA ASP A 340 2.52 -18.87 -15.19
C ASP A 340 1.78 -19.29 -16.47
N ARG A 341 0.86 -20.25 -16.31
CA ARG A 341 0.00 -20.78 -17.37
C ARG A 341 -1.44 -20.82 -16.90
N MET A 342 -2.38 -20.77 -17.83
CA MET A 342 -3.78 -21.10 -17.51
C MET A 342 -3.84 -22.56 -17.10
N PHE A 343 -4.70 -22.90 -16.14
CA PHE A 343 -4.83 -24.27 -15.63
C PHE A 343 -5.15 -25.29 -16.75
N SER A 344 -5.92 -24.89 -17.77
CA SER A 344 -6.21 -25.71 -18.96
C SER A 344 -5.01 -25.96 -19.87
N SER A 345 -3.99 -25.12 -19.79
CA SER A 345 -2.80 -25.11 -20.66
C SER A 345 -1.53 -25.59 -19.98
N ILE A 346 -1.58 -25.88 -18.67
CA ILE A 346 -0.43 -26.37 -17.92
C ILE A 346 -0.22 -27.85 -18.21
N THR A 347 1.02 -28.25 -18.45
CA THR A 347 1.34 -29.68 -18.57
C THR A 347 1.36 -30.34 -17.19
N HIS A 348 1.15 -31.65 -17.13
CA HIS A 348 1.28 -32.42 -15.89
C HIS A 348 2.65 -32.20 -15.22
N GLN A 349 3.73 -32.13 -16.00
CA GLN A 349 5.06 -31.85 -15.50
C GLN A 349 5.15 -30.47 -14.83
N GLU A 350 4.73 -29.41 -15.51
CA GLU A 350 4.74 -28.05 -14.96
C GLU A 350 3.86 -27.92 -13.71
N TYR A 351 2.72 -28.62 -13.68
CA TYR A 351 1.84 -28.68 -12.52
C TYR A 351 2.54 -29.28 -11.30
N HIS A 352 3.39 -30.30 -11.46
CA HIS A 352 4.13 -30.88 -10.33
C HIS A 352 5.41 -30.10 -9.98
N GLU A 353 6.05 -29.46 -10.96
CA GLU A 353 7.26 -28.66 -10.73
C GLU A 353 7.03 -27.50 -9.76
N ALA A 354 5.96 -26.72 -9.95
CA ALA A 354 5.67 -25.54 -9.12
C ALA A 354 5.39 -25.84 -7.62
N PRO A 355 4.49 -26.78 -7.26
CA PRO A 355 4.21 -27.11 -5.86
C PRO A 355 5.30 -27.96 -5.23
N SER A 356 6.07 -28.77 -5.98
CA SER A 356 7.04 -29.70 -5.39
C SER A 356 8.09 -29.00 -4.49
N CYS A 357 8.59 -27.82 -4.90
CA CYS A 357 9.59 -27.11 -4.10
C CYS A 357 9.02 -26.53 -2.80
N LYS A 358 7.72 -26.23 -2.77
CA LYS A 358 7.01 -25.72 -1.58
C LYS A 358 6.47 -26.85 -0.71
N VAL A 359 5.75 -27.81 -1.26
CA VAL A 359 5.10 -28.89 -0.51
C VAL A 359 6.14 -29.92 -0.09
N GLN A 360 6.74 -30.63 -1.06
CA GLN A 360 7.69 -31.69 -0.76
C GLN A 360 8.98 -31.13 -0.13
N GLY A 361 9.44 -29.96 -0.59
CA GLY A 361 10.61 -29.29 -0.02
C GLY A 361 10.42 -28.95 1.46
N THR A 362 9.29 -28.34 1.82
CA THR A 362 8.96 -28.03 3.23
C THR A 362 8.77 -29.30 4.04
N TRP A 363 8.10 -30.32 3.49
CA TRP A 363 7.92 -31.59 4.19
C TRP A 363 9.26 -32.25 4.52
N ASN A 364 10.21 -32.24 3.58
CA ASN A 364 11.55 -32.77 3.81
C ASN A 364 12.30 -31.99 4.89
N LEU A 365 12.24 -30.66 4.86
CA LEU A 365 12.85 -29.79 5.89
C LEU A 365 12.26 -30.08 7.27
N HIS A 366 10.93 -30.11 7.38
CA HIS A 366 10.22 -30.43 8.62
C HIS A 366 10.64 -31.81 9.15
N LYS A 367 10.53 -32.84 8.31
CA LYS A 367 10.78 -34.22 8.71
C LYS A 367 12.22 -34.40 9.20
N VAL A 368 13.21 -33.88 8.47
CA VAL A 368 14.62 -33.94 8.88
C VAL A 368 14.86 -33.15 10.17
N SER A 369 14.24 -31.98 10.32
CA SER A 369 14.41 -31.17 11.53
C SER A 369 13.88 -31.87 12.79
N VAL A 370 12.76 -32.59 12.67
CA VAL A 370 12.17 -33.39 13.75
C VAL A 370 12.99 -34.66 14.00
N GLU A 371 13.34 -35.40 12.94
CA GLU A 371 14.13 -36.64 13.05
C GLU A 371 15.49 -36.41 13.72
N LEU A 372 16.13 -35.27 13.46
CA LEU A 372 17.43 -34.92 14.04
C LEU A 372 17.31 -34.08 15.32
N ASN A 373 16.09 -33.82 15.81
CA ASN A 373 15.81 -33.03 17.01
C ASN A 373 16.50 -31.66 17.02
N MET A 374 16.35 -30.92 15.91
CA MET A 374 16.96 -29.60 15.75
C MET A 374 16.36 -28.55 16.70
N PRO A 375 17.17 -27.66 17.28
CA PRO A 375 16.72 -26.64 18.23
C PRO A 375 16.11 -25.42 17.52
N LEU A 376 15.06 -25.62 16.72
CA LEU A 376 14.46 -24.55 15.92
C LEU A 376 13.79 -23.49 16.80
N SER A 377 14.19 -22.23 16.64
CA SER A 377 13.51 -21.04 17.17
C SER A 377 12.45 -20.51 16.21
N PHE A 378 12.61 -20.72 14.90
CA PHE A 378 11.60 -20.38 13.89
C PHE A 378 11.71 -21.24 12.63
N PHE A 379 10.59 -21.40 11.93
CA PHE A 379 10.48 -21.99 10.60
C PHE A 379 9.51 -21.16 9.76
N THR A 380 10.07 -20.18 9.06
CA THR A 380 9.34 -19.27 8.18
C THR A 380 9.18 -19.87 6.80
N MET A 381 7.94 -20.00 6.32
CA MET A 381 7.61 -20.47 4.98
C MET A 381 7.10 -19.31 4.14
N LEU A 382 7.72 -19.02 3.00
CA LEU A 382 7.20 -17.99 2.11
C LEU A 382 6.11 -18.53 1.17
N SER A 383 4.96 -17.90 1.30
CA SER A 383 3.79 -18.07 0.46
C SER A 383 3.51 -16.78 -0.31
N SER A 384 2.46 -16.79 -1.12
CA SER A 384 1.99 -15.62 -1.84
C SER A 384 0.57 -15.30 -1.40
N ILE A 385 0.25 -14.02 -1.40
CA ILE A 385 -1.09 -13.53 -1.15
C ILE A 385 -2.15 -14.12 -2.11
N SER A 386 -1.74 -14.57 -3.30
CA SER A 386 -2.62 -15.30 -4.22
C SER A 386 -3.10 -16.65 -3.67
N GLY A 387 -2.46 -17.17 -2.62
CA GLY A 387 -2.72 -18.47 -2.00
C GLY A 387 -3.42 -18.42 -0.64
N ILE A 388 -3.99 -17.28 -0.22
CA ILE A 388 -4.63 -17.09 1.11
C ILE A 388 -5.60 -18.22 1.53
N PHE A 389 -6.14 -19.01 0.61
CA PHE A 389 -7.04 -20.12 0.90
C PHE A 389 -6.36 -21.44 1.35
N THR A 390 -5.03 -21.51 1.47
CA THR A 390 -4.31 -22.77 1.78
C THR A 390 -3.25 -22.61 2.88
N GLY A 391 -3.65 -22.42 4.14
CA GLY A 391 -2.72 -22.48 5.27
C GLY A 391 -2.35 -23.93 5.63
N ALA A 392 -1.07 -24.21 5.88
CA ALA A 392 -0.59 -25.50 6.41
C ALA A 392 -0.22 -25.35 7.90
N VAL A 393 -0.69 -26.26 8.75
CA VAL A 393 -0.37 -26.30 10.19
C VAL A 393 0.73 -27.33 10.41
N LEU A 394 1.80 -26.95 11.10
CA LEU A 394 2.93 -27.83 11.48
C LEU A 394 3.04 -27.90 13.02
N ASP A 395 3.54 -29.02 13.55
CA ASP A 395 3.71 -29.28 15.00
C ASP A 395 5.04 -28.73 15.56
N CYS A 396 5.55 -27.64 14.99
CA CYS A 396 6.79 -26.95 15.38
C CYS A 396 6.59 -25.42 15.22
N PRO A 397 7.46 -24.56 15.81
CA PRO A 397 7.37 -23.11 15.62
C PRO A 397 7.51 -22.78 14.13
N ALA A 398 6.39 -22.55 13.45
CA ALA A 398 6.34 -22.36 12.02
C ALA A 398 5.28 -21.32 11.66
N CYS A 399 5.64 -20.43 10.73
CA CYS A 399 4.73 -19.39 10.25
C CYS A 399 4.80 -19.30 8.72
N SER A 400 3.64 -19.36 8.08
CA SER A 400 3.50 -19.06 6.65
C SER A 400 3.34 -17.56 6.45
N VAL A 401 4.19 -16.95 5.64
CA VAL A 401 4.09 -15.53 5.28
C VAL A 401 3.56 -15.41 3.86
N ASP A 402 2.32 -14.95 3.73
CA ASP A 402 1.72 -14.66 2.43
C ASP A 402 2.19 -13.28 1.97
N LEU A 403 3.23 -13.28 1.11
CA LEU A 403 3.80 -12.06 0.58
C LEU A 403 2.88 -11.42 -0.47
N GLY A 404 2.64 -10.12 -0.30
CA GLY A 404 2.12 -9.25 -1.34
C GLY A 404 3.15 -8.96 -2.44
N SER A 405 2.86 -7.99 -3.31
CA SER A 405 3.76 -7.58 -4.39
C SER A 405 5.07 -7.02 -3.84
N VAL A 406 6.19 -7.71 -4.08
CA VAL A 406 7.53 -7.25 -3.68
C VAL A 406 8.16 -6.46 -4.84
N GLU A 407 8.48 -5.19 -4.61
CA GLU A 407 9.04 -4.28 -5.63
C GLU A 407 10.56 -4.16 -5.54
N GLY A 408 11.20 -3.84 -6.67
CA GLY A 408 12.62 -3.50 -6.75
C GLY A 408 13.61 -4.68 -6.77
N ILE A 409 13.21 -5.88 -6.35
CA ILE A 409 14.05 -7.09 -6.33
C ILE A 409 13.23 -8.37 -6.56
N GLY A 410 13.86 -9.39 -7.15
CA GLY A 410 13.24 -10.72 -7.37
C GLY A 410 12.36 -10.78 -8.61
N TYR A 411 11.42 -11.73 -8.65
CA TYR A 411 10.66 -12.09 -9.86
C TYR A 411 9.94 -10.92 -10.53
N LEU A 412 9.32 -10.03 -9.74
CA LEU A 412 8.57 -8.88 -10.28
C LEU A 412 9.47 -7.81 -10.87
N ALA A 413 10.70 -7.65 -10.36
CA ALA A 413 11.70 -6.74 -10.94
C ALA A 413 12.23 -7.25 -12.30
N GLU A 414 12.05 -8.53 -12.59
CA GLU A 414 12.45 -9.16 -13.86
C GLU A 414 11.27 -9.27 -14.87
N HIS A 415 10.04 -8.93 -14.47
CA HIS A 415 8.82 -9.13 -15.28
C HIS A 415 7.80 -7.96 -15.17
N ASP A 416 8.01 -6.90 -15.96
CA ASP A 416 7.22 -5.64 -15.96
C ASP A 416 5.71 -5.80 -16.15
N ASN A 417 5.26 -6.82 -16.90
CA ASN A 417 3.84 -7.01 -17.21
C ASN A 417 3.01 -7.46 -15.99
N VAL A 418 3.62 -8.21 -15.08
CA VAL A 418 2.96 -8.67 -13.83
C VAL A 418 2.91 -7.52 -12.81
N HIS A 419 3.97 -6.70 -12.78
CA HIS A 419 4.03 -5.48 -11.97
C HIS A 419 2.87 -4.52 -12.29
N LYS A 420 2.63 -4.25 -13.58
CA LYS A 420 1.52 -3.38 -14.06
C LYS A 420 0.12 -3.87 -13.70
N GLN A 421 -0.08 -5.19 -13.56
CA GLN A 421 -1.38 -5.75 -13.20
C GLN A 421 -1.66 -5.69 -11.69
N LEU A 422 -0.64 -5.86 -10.86
CA LEU A 422 -0.78 -5.78 -9.41
C LEU A 422 -0.94 -4.33 -8.93
N THR A 423 -0.31 -3.37 -9.61
CA THR A 423 -0.49 -1.93 -9.33
C THR A 423 -1.85 -1.37 -9.73
N ARG A 424 -2.64 -2.06 -10.58
CA ARG A 424 -4.02 -1.63 -10.90
C ARG A 424 -4.96 -1.57 -9.71
N ASN A 425 -4.69 -2.38 -8.69
CA ASN A 425 -5.46 -2.38 -7.45
C ASN A 425 -4.62 -1.80 -6.29
N ALA A 426 -3.82 -0.76 -6.57
CA ALA A 426 -2.96 -0.09 -5.57
C ALA A 426 -3.74 0.42 -4.35
N ASP A 427 -5.07 0.58 -4.45
CA ASP A 427 -5.93 0.95 -3.32
C ASP A 427 -6.13 -0.20 -2.31
N THR A 428 -5.98 -1.45 -2.75
CA THR A 428 -6.12 -2.65 -1.92
C THR A 428 -4.75 -3.23 -1.55
N TRP A 429 -3.81 -3.20 -2.49
CA TRP A 429 -2.49 -3.81 -2.32
C TRP A 429 -1.45 -2.74 -2.01
N ALA A 430 -0.75 -2.90 -0.89
CA ALA A 430 0.44 -2.12 -0.58
C ALA A 430 1.66 -2.85 -1.12
N PRO A 431 2.46 -2.23 -2.00
CA PRO A 431 3.72 -2.83 -2.41
C PRO A 431 4.69 -2.94 -1.23
N ILE A 432 5.45 -4.02 -1.26
CA ILE A 432 6.45 -4.37 -0.27
C ILE A 432 7.81 -4.07 -0.90
N ASN A 433 8.41 -2.95 -0.52
CA ASN A 433 9.81 -2.70 -0.85
C ASN A 433 10.74 -3.53 0.04
N GLU A 434 12.03 -3.52 -0.27
CA GLU A 434 13.05 -4.28 0.46
C GLU A 434 13.04 -3.99 1.98
N ALA A 435 13.00 -2.71 2.36
CA ALA A 435 13.01 -2.33 3.78
C ALA A 435 11.80 -2.90 4.53
N ARG A 436 10.61 -2.85 3.93
CA ARG A 436 9.39 -3.45 4.50
C ARG A 436 9.47 -4.96 4.57
N LEU A 437 10.10 -5.61 3.60
CA LEU A 437 10.27 -7.06 3.60
C LEU A 437 11.16 -7.53 4.74
N LEU A 438 12.25 -6.81 5.00
CA LEU A 438 13.12 -7.07 6.16
C LEU A 438 12.35 -6.88 7.49
N GLN A 439 11.49 -5.86 7.58
CA GLN A 439 10.62 -5.67 8.75
C GLN A 439 9.59 -6.80 8.89
N ILE A 440 9.05 -7.33 7.79
CA ILE A 440 8.15 -8.49 7.80
C ILE A 440 8.89 -9.72 8.36
N PHE A 441 10.14 -9.95 7.93
CA PHE A 441 10.96 -11.03 8.46
C PHE A 441 11.30 -10.87 9.94
N GLU A 442 11.53 -9.64 10.38
CA GLU A 442 11.70 -9.34 11.80
C GLU A 442 10.44 -9.72 12.59
N LEU A 443 9.27 -9.24 12.14
CA LEU A 443 7.99 -9.47 12.80
C LEU A 443 7.59 -10.94 12.82
N VAL A 444 7.79 -11.68 11.72
CA VAL A 444 7.46 -13.11 11.68
C VAL A 444 8.40 -13.93 12.58
N THR A 445 9.62 -13.47 12.82
CA THR A 445 10.52 -14.10 13.80
C THR A 445 9.96 -13.92 15.21
N TYR A 446 9.52 -12.72 15.58
CA TYR A 446 8.86 -12.46 16.87
C TYR A 446 7.56 -13.26 17.04
N GLN A 447 6.81 -13.43 15.94
CA GLN A 447 5.55 -14.18 15.93
C GLN A 447 5.71 -15.66 16.27
N GLN A 448 6.92 -16.21 16.13
CA GLN A 448 7.26 -17.61 16.37
C GLN A 448 7.95 -17.84 17.73
N GLU A 449 8.06 -16.81 18.58
CA GLU A 449 8.61 -16.98 19.94
C GLU A 449 7.78 -17.98 20.76
N LYS A 450 8.46 -18.83 21.54
CA LYS A 450 7.81 -19.83 22.40
C LYS A 450 6.90 -19.21 23.48
N ASP A 451 7.25 -18.00 23.93
CA ASP A 451 6.47 -17.25 24.92
C ASP A 451 5.38 -16.46 24.20
N SER A 452 4.13 -16.90 24.33
CA SER A 452 2.97 -16.26 23.68
C SER A 452 2.76 -14.81 24.12
N THR A 453 3.27 -14.39 25.28
CA THR A 453 3.18 -12.98 25.73
C THR A 453 4.07 -12.05 24.92
N ARG A 454 5.02 -12.62 24.18
CA ARG A 454 6.01 -11.91 23.36
C ARG A 454 5.66 -11.90 21.87
N GLN A 455 4.68 -12.70 21.47
CA GLN A 455 4.21 -12.74 20.10
C GLN A 455 3.38 -11.48 19.78
N PRO A 456 3.60 -10.82 18.62
CA PRO A 456 2.81 -9.66 18.22
C PRO A 456 1.30 -9.95 18.13
N ASN A 457 0.93 -11.15 17.66
CA ASN A 457 -0.46 -11.61 17.63
C ASN A 457 -0.56 -13.12 17.87
N PRO A 458 -0.80 -13.57 19.12
CA PRO A 458 -0.89 -15.00 19.44
C PRO A 458 -2.00 -15.74 18.69
N LEU A 459 -3.06 -15.05 18.26
CA LEU A 459 -4.19 -15.65 17.55
C LEU A 459 -3.88 -16.02 16.10
N SER A 460 -2.77 -15.53 15.54
CA SER A 460 -2.37 -15.73 14.14
C SER A 460 -0.93 -16.21 14.03
N ALA A 461 -0.44 -16.98 15.01
CA ALA A 461 0.96 -17.39 15.05
C ALA A 461 1.42 -18.23 13.84
N SER A 462 0.50 -18.98 13.23
CA SER A 462 0.79 -19.87 12.10
C SER A 462 0.79 -19.18 10.73
N GLN A 463 0.22 -17.98 10.60
CA GLN A 463 0.08 -17.32 9.31
C GLN A 463 0.13 -15.79 9.43
N MET A 464 0.90 -15.16 8.55
CA MET A 464 1.00 -13.72 8.41
C MET A 464 0.67 -13.31 6.98
N VAL A 465 -0.39 -12.51 6.80
CA VAL A 465 -0.78 -11.96 5.50
C VAL A 465 -0.24 -10.55 5.36
N THR A 466 0.46 -10.26 4.27
CA THR A 466 1.16 -8.98 4.06
C THR A 466 0.73 -8.31 2.77
N GLY A 467 0.94 -6.99 2.66
CA GLY A 467 0.61 -6.26 1.44
C GLY A 467 -0.89 -5.99 1.22
N ILE A 468 -1.75 -6.25 2.21
CA ILE A 468 -3.13 -5.73 2.25
C ILE A 468 -3.13 -4.39 2.97
N ARG A 469 -3.71 -3.35 2.36
CA ARG A 469 -3.96 -2.08 3.05
C ARG A 469 -5.10 -2.27 4.05
N ILE A 470 -4.82 -2.06 5.33
CA ILE A 470 -5.83 -2.09 6.40
C ILE A 470 -5.90 -0.70 7.06
N PRO A 471 -7.10 -0.11 7.25
CA PRO A 471 -8.38 -0.62 6.77
C PRO A 471 -8.46 -0.61 5.23
N ILE A 472 -9.12 -1.63 4.65
CA ILE A 472 -9.36 -1.68 3.20
C ILE A 472 -10.29 -0.50 2.87
N PRO A 473 -9.90 0.42 1.96
CA PRO A 473 -10.73 1.56 1.60
C PRO A 473 -12.11 1.12 1.13
N SER A 474 -13.17 1.85 1.50
CA SER A 474 -14.55 1.47 1.19
C SER A 474 -14.87 1.49 -0.32
N ASP A 475 -14.04 2.15 -1.12
CA ASP A 475 -14.08 2.28 -2.58
C ASP A 475 -13.13 1.31 -3.29
N ALA A 476 -12.34 0.51 -2.56
CA ALA A 476 -11.42 -0.46 -3.12
C ALA A 476 -12.15 -1.39 -4.12
N GLY A 477 -11.55 -1.63 -5.29
CA GLY A 477 -12.16 -2.40 -6.38
C GLY A 477 -12.69 -3.77 -5.94
N ILE A 478 -12.01 -4.44 -4.99
CA ILE A 478 -12.46 -5.71 -4.43
C ILE A 478 -13.77 -5.61 -3.64
N LEU A 479 -13.99 -4.51 -2.92
CA LEU A 479 -15.23 -4.24 -2.18
C LEU A 479 -16.31 -3.65 -3.11
N ARG A 480 -15.93 -2.88 -4.12
CA ARG A 480 -16.85 -2.35 -5.14
C ARG A 480 -17.50 -3.47 -5.94
N ASP A 481 -16.69 -4.39 -6.48
CA ASP A 481 -17.18 -5.54 -7.25
C ASP A 481 -18.11 -6.43 -6.39
N ALA A 482 -17.76 -6.65 -5.12
CA ALA A 482 -18.58 -7.43 -4.20
C ALA A 482 -19.92 -6.72 -3.89
N ARG A 483 -19.92 -5.41 -3.64
CA ARG A 483 -21.13 -4.62 -3.37
C ARG A 483 -22.05 -4.51 -4.57
N GLU A 484 -21.49 -4.32 -5.77
CA GLU A 484 -22.27 -4.23 -7.01
C GLU A 484 -22.91 -5.57 -7.34
N LEU A 485 -22.17 -6.66 -7.19
CA LEU A 485 -22.70 -8.02 -7.34
C LEU A 485 -23.80 -8.31 -6.32
N GLN A 486 -23.61 -7.91 -5.07
CA GLN A 486 -24.63 -8.07 -4.04
C GLN A 486 -25.88 -7.20 -4.30
N THR A 487 -25.69 -5.98 -4.84
CA THR A 487 -26.79 -5.10 -5.28
C THR A 487 -27.57 -5.73 -6.42
N LEU A 488 -26.88 -6.28 -7.43
CA LEU A 488 -27.52 -6.98 -8.54
C LEU A 488 -28.31 -8.20 -8.07
N LEU A 489 -27.73 -9.02 -7.19
CA LEU A 489 -28.39 -10.19 -6.63
C LEU A 489 -29.66 -9.84 -5.85
N ARG A 490 -29.60 -8.82 -4.97
CA ARG A 490 -30.79 -8.36 -4.23
C ARG A 490 -31.87 -7.81 -5.16
N ALA A 491 -31.47 -7.10 -6.22
CA ALA A 491 -32.42 -6.54 -7.16
C ALA A 491 -33.09 -7.65 -8.01
N LEU A 492 -32.33 -8.66 -8.45
CA LEU A 492 -32.86 -9.86 -9.13
C LEU A 492 -33.86 -10.63 -8.26
N GLN A 493 -33.67 -10.66 -6.93
CA GLN A 493 -34.58 -11.30 -5.98
C GLN A 493 -35.84 -10.47 -5.66
N SER A 494 -35.87 -9.19 -6.03
CA SER A 494 -37.01 -8.31 -5.78
C SER A 494 -38.04 -8.41 -6.90
N LYS A 495 -39.32 -8.69 -6.57
CA LYS A 495 -40.44 -8.86 -7.53
C LYS A 495 -40.83 -7.61 -8.32
N THR A 496 -40.13 -6.49 -8.14
CA THR A 496 -40.44 -5.16 -8.70
C THR A 496 -39.36 -4.61 -9.62
N SER A 497 -38.26 -5.34 -9.83
CA SER A 497 -37.14 -4.86 -10.65
C SER A 497 -37.43 -4.96 -12.14
N HIS A 498 -37.22 -3.86 -12.86
CA HIS A 498 -37.33 -3.79 -14.32
C HIS A 498 -35.95 -4.02 -14.95
N ALA A 499 -35.88 -4.83 -16.02
CA ALA A 499 -34.60 -5.19 -16.66
C ALA A 499 -33.73 -3.97 -17.03
N ASN A 500 -34.36 -2.85 -17.41
CA ASN A 500 -33.67 -1.62 -17.81
C ASN A 500 -32.91 -0.92 -16.66
N SER A 501 -33.36 -1.04 -15.41
CA SER A 501 -32.66 -0.43 -14.26
C SER A 501 -31.45 -1.25 -13.81
N LEU A 502 -31.38 -2.53 -14.19
CA LEU A 502 -30.30 -3.45 -13.83
C LEU A 502 -29.16 -3.44 -14.86
N LEU A 503 -29.45 -3.01 -16.10
CA LEU A 503 -28.52 -3.08 -17.22
C LEU A 503 -27.16 -2.41 -16.96
N PRO A 504 -27.08 -1.16 -16.46
CA PRO A 504 -25.78 -0.53 -16.19
C PRO A 504 -24.93 -1.31 -15.17
N THR A 505 -25.57 -1.89 -14.16
CA THR A 505 -24.90 -2.68 -13.12
C THR A 505 -24.43 -4.03 -13.67
N ALA A 506 -25.27 -4.73 -14.45
CA ALA A 506 -24.90 -6.00 -15.07
C ALA A 506 -23.75 -5.85 -16.06
N VAL A 507 -23.77 -4.80 -16.88
CA VAL A 507 -22.69 -4.48 -17.83
C VAL A 507 -21.39 -4.22 -17.09
N ARG A 508 -21.41 -3.46 -16.00
CA ARG A 508 -20.21 -3.17 -15.20
C ARG A 508 -19.62 -4.41 -14.53
N ILE A 509 -20.46 -5.29 -13.98
CA ILE A 509 -20.02 -6.57 -13.40
C ILE A 509 -19.45 -7.48 -14.49
N ALA A 510 -20.12 -7.59 -15.65
CA ALA A 510 -19.64 -8.36 -16.77
C ALA A 510 -18.28 -7.83 -17.27
N ASN A 511 -18.12 -6.50 -17.37
CA ASN A 511 -16.87 -5.84 -17.72
C ASN A 511 -15.74 -6.20 -16.76
N ALA A 512 -16.00 -6.06 -15.45
CA ALA A 512 -15.03 -6.41 -14.41
C ALA A 512 -14.63 -7.89 -14.47
N LYS A 513 -15.59 -8.79 -14.76
CA LYS A 513 -15.33 -10.22 -14.91
C LYS A 513 -14.48 -10.52 -16.16
N PHE A 514 -14.83 -9.96 -17.33
CA PHE A 514 -14.04 -10.15 -18.55
C PHE A 514 -12.66 -9.51 -18.46
N GLY A 515 -12.54 -8.34 -17.83
CA GLY A 515 -11.23 -7.72 -17.57
C GLY A 515 -10.29 -8.63 -16.79
N LYS A 516 -10.82 -9.39 -15.82
CA LYS A 516 -10.06 -10.40 -15.07
C LYS A 516 -9.76 -11.66 -15.90
N LEU A 517 -10.75 -12.19 -16.61
CA LEU A 517 -10.62 -13.41 -17.43
C LEU A 517 -9.64 -13.23 -18.59
N LEU A 518 -9.79 -12.13 -19.33
CA LEU A 518 -9.01 -11.81 -20.54
C LEU A 518 -7.74 -11.03 -20.23
N ARG A 519 -7.47 -10.71 -18.95
CA ARG A 519 -6.30 -9.96 -18.48
C ARG A 519 -6.13 -8.60 -19.18
N LEU A 520 -7.24 -7.94 -19.49
CA LEU A 520 -7.26 -6.71 -20.29
C LEU A 520 -6.57 -5.55 -19.58
N ALA A 521 -5.92 -4.70 -20.37
CA ALA A 521 -5.24 -3.52 -19.85
C ALA A 521 -6.22 -2.38 -19.48
N GLU A 522 -7.24 -2.20 -20.30
CA GLU A 522 -8.26 -1.20 -20.12
C GLU A 522 -9.61 -1.91 -19.98
N PRO A 523 -10.60 -1.32 -19.27
CA PRO A 523 -11.95 -1.85 -19.28
C PRO A 523 -12.48 -1.91 -20.72
N MET A 524 -13.33 -2.90 -20.99
CA MET A 524 -13.93 -3.04 -22.30
C MET A 524 -14.86 -1.85 -22.56
N ASP A 525 -14.81 -1.26 -23.75
CA ASP A 525 -15.84 -0.34 -24.22
C ASP A 525 -17.16 -1.11 -24.37
N PRO A 526 -18.22 -0.78 -23.60
CA PRO A 526 -19.45 -1.56 -23.60
C PRO A 526 -20.18 -1.60 -24.94
N SER A 527 -19.90 -0.64 -25.82
CA SER A 527 -20.56 -0.48 -27.12
C SER A 527 -19.83 -1.21 -28.26
N ARG A 528 -18.61 -1.70 -28.01
CA ARG A 528 -17.77 -2.35 -29.02
C ARG A 528 -17.99 -3.87 -29.07
N PRO A 529 -17.78 -4.49 -30.25
CA PRO A 529 -17.79 -5.95 -30.39
C PRO A 529 -16.84 -6.65 -29.45
N MET A 530 -17.32 -7.72 -28.81
CA MET A 530 -16.52 -8.49 -27.84
C MET A 530 -15.36 -9.26 -28.49
N SER A 531 -15.46 -9.56 -29.79
CA SER A 531 -14.39 -10.19 -30.58
C SER A 531 -13.11 -9.37 -30.65
N LEU A 532 -13.19 -8.03 -30.48
CA LEU A 532 -12.03 -7.14 -30.49
C LEU A 532 -11.10 -7.33 -29.28
N TYR A 533 -11.60 -7.93 -28.20
CA TYR A 533 -10.87 -8.09 -26.94
C TYR A 533 -10.24 -9.47 -26.77
N GLY A 534 -10.17 -10.26 -27.85
CA GLY A 534 -9.56 -11.60 -27.80
C GLY A 534 -10.40 -12.62 -27.04
N LEU A 535 -11.73 -12.48 -27.06
CA LEU A 535 -12.64 -13.45 -26.45
C LEU A 535 -12.54 -14.79 -27.17
N ASP A 536 -12.01 -15.80 -26.48
CA ASP A 536 -11.92 -17.18 -26.97
C ASP A 536 -13.03 -18.07 -26.39
N SER A 537 -13.10 -19.32 -26.88
CA SER A 537 -14.10 -20.29 -26.42
C SER A 537 -13.94 -20.66 -24.94
N LEU A 538 -12.74 -20.52 -24.35
CA LEU A 538 -12.48 -20.86 -22.96
C LEU A 538 -12.98 -19.75 -22.02
N ALA A 539 -12.66 -18.49 -22.31
CA ALA A 539 -13.16 -17.33 -21.59
C ALA A 539 -14.69 -17.26 -21.63
N ALA A 540 -15.30 -17.65 -22.75
CA ALA A 540 -16.75 -17.79 -22.85
C ALA A 540 -17.31 -18.90 -21.93
N VAL A 541 -16.63 -20.05 -21.83
CA VAL A 541 -17.03 -21.13 -20.91
C VAL A 541 -16.87 -20.72 -19.44
N GLU A 542 -15.77 -20.06 -19.09
CA GLU A 542 -15.54 -19.59 -17.72
C GLU A 542 -16.54 -18.52 -17.31
N PHE A 543 -16.83 -17.56 -18.20
CA PHE A 543 -17.87 -16.56 -17.96
C PHE A 543 -19.25 -17.20 -17.81
N ARG A 544 -19.59 -18.17 -18.67
CA ARG A 544 -20.85 -18.93 -18.56
C ARG A 544 -21.00 -19.62 -17.21
N ASN A 545 -19.97 -20.36 -16.80
CA ASN A 545 -20.02 -21.12 -15.55
C ASN A 545 -20.12 -20.18 -14.35
N TRP A 546 -19.43 -19.04 -14.39
CA TRP A 546 -19.56 -17.99 -13.38
C TRP A 546 -20.97 -17.38 -13.36
N ALA A 547 -21.55 -17.05 -14.51
CA ALA A 547 -22.91 -16.49 -14.62
C ALA A 547 -23.97 -17.45 -14.06
N HIS A 548 -23.83 -18.75 -14.36
CA HIS A 548 -24.70 -19.78 -13.81
C HIS A 548 -24.54 -19.94 -12.29
N THR A 549 -23.31 -20.13 -11.81
CA THR A 549 -23.05 -20.39 -10.37
C THR A 549 -23.37 -19.18 -9.48
N THR A 550 -23.15 -17.97 -9.99
CA THR A 550 -23.26 -16.75 -9.19
C THR A 550 -24.60 -16.06 -9.36
N LEU A 551 -25.19 -16.06 -10.56
CA LEU A 551 -26.41 -15.32 -10.88
C LEU A 551 -27.60 -16.22 -11.25
N GLY A 552 -27.41 -17.55 -11.34
CA GLY A 552 -28.43 -18.47 -11.83
C GLY A 552 -28.71 -18.36 -13.33
N ALA A 553 -27.92 -17.56 -14.07
CA ALA A 553 -28.19 -17.27 -15.47
C ALA A 553 -27.62 -18.35 -16.40
N GLU A 554 -28.51 -19.07 -17.09
CA GLU A 554 -28.13 -20.05 -18.11
C GLU A 554 -27.86 -19.39 -19.46
N LEU A 555 -26.58 -19.12 -19.72
CA LEU A 555 -26.07 -18.67 -21.01
C LEU A 555 -25.43 -19.84 -21.77
N SER A 556 -25.52 -19.83 -23.10
CA SER A 556 -24.71 -20.66 -23.98
C SER A 556 -23.40 -19.97 -24.32
N THR A 557 -22.38 -20.76 -24.68
CA THR A 557 -21.10 -20.22 -25.16
C THR A 557 -21.28 -19.40 -26.44
N LEU A 558 -22.17 -19.82 -27.34
CA LEU A 558 -22.52 -19.07 -28.56
C LEU A 558 -23.16 -17.71 -28.25
N GLU A 559 -24.02 -17.62 -27.23
CA GLU A 559 -24.61 -16.34 -26.83
C GLU A 559 -23.57 -15.34 -26.31
N ILE A 560 -22.48 -15.83 -25.72
CA ILE A 560 -21.37 -15.04 -25.21
C ILE A 560 -20.41 -14.66 -26.34
N THR A 561 -20.02 -15.62 -27.19
CA THR A 561 -19.07 -15.37 -28.29
C THR A 561 -19.65 -14.51 -29.40
N ASN A 562 -20.95 -14.63 -29.67
CA ASN A 562 -21.64 -13.86 -30.71
C ASN A 562 -22.32 -12.59 -30.18
N ALA A 563 -22.03 -12.17 -28.94
CA ALA A 563 -22.53 -10.91 -28.42
C ALA A 563 -21.96 -9.74 -29.23
N SER A 564 -22.86 -8.91 -29.79
CA SER A 564 -22.48 -7.75 -30.62
C SER A 564 -21.82 -6.65 -29.79
N SER A 565 -22.08 -6.64 -28.48
CA SER A 565 -21.47 -5.72 -27.51
C SER A 565 -21.61 -6.25 -26.09
N LEU A 566 -20.85 -5.70 -25.15
CA LEU A 566 -20.99 -6.05 -23.73
C LEU A 566 -22.38 -5.65 -23.20
N THR A 567 -22.96 -4.57 -23.72
CA THR A 567 -24.35 -4.17 -23.43
C THR A 567 -25.35 -5.25 -23.83
N SER A 568 -25.23 -5.79 -25.06
CA SER A 568 -26.11 -6.87 -25.55
C SER A 568 -25.99 -8.15 -24.71
N LEU A 569 -24.79 -8.44 -24.20
CA LEU A 569 -24.58 -9.57 -23.30
C LEU A 569 -25.18 -9.31 -21.92
N GLY A 570 -25.09 -8.06 -21.42
CA GLY A 570 -25.72 -7.64 -20.17
C GLY A 570 -27.24 -7.80 -20.20
N GLU A 571 -27.88 -7.46 -21.32
CA GLU A 571 -29.33 -7.67 -21.52
C GLU A 571 -29.71 -9.15 -21.44
N LYS A 572 -28.97 -10.02 -22.14
CA LYS A 572 -29.18 -11.47 -22.10
C LYS A 572 -28.95 -12.05 -20.70
N LEU A 573 -27.89 -11.59 -20.03
CA LEU A 573 -27.53 -12.01 -18.68
C LEU A 573 -28.67 -11.70 -17.69
N ILE A 574 -29.22 -10.48 -17.75
CA ILE A 574 -30.34 -10.07 -16.90
C ILE A 574 -31.61 -10.86 -17.24
N ALA A 575 -31.94 -11.02 -18.52
CA ALA A 575 -33.13 -11.74 -18.94
C ALA A 575 -33.12 -13.20 -18.43
N LYS A 576 -31.98 -13.87 -18.53
CA LYS A 576 -31.78 -15.25 -18.03
C LYS A 576 -31.78 -15.30 -16.50
N ALA A 577 -31.14 -14.36 -15.83
CA ALA A 577 -31.10 -14.30 -14.37
C ALA A 577 -32.48 -14.03 -13.75
N LEU A 578 -33.28 -13.13 -14.35
CA LEU A 578 -34.66 -12.87 -13.91
C LEU A 578 -35.55 -14.08 -14.14
N ALA A 579 -35.41 -14.78 -15.27
CA ALA A 579 -36.16 -16.00 -15.53
C ALA A 579 -35.86 -17.09 -14.49
N ALA A 580 -34.60 -17.25 -14.09
CA ALA A 580 -34.17 -18.21 -13.08
C ALA A 580 -34.60 -17.84 -11.64
N ALA A 581 -34.83 -16.56 -11.35
CA ALA A 581 -35.27 -16.09 -10.03
C ALA A 581 -36.79 -16.25 -9.79
N VAL A 582 -37.56 -16.56 -10.84
CA VAL A 582 -39.04 -16.73 -10.78
C VAL A 582 -39.43 -18.21 -10.59
N THR A 583 -38.55 -19.14 -10.93
CA THR A 583 -38.62 -20.58 -10.63
C THR A 583 -38.04 -20.91 -9.27
#